data_AF-A0A662BGK4-F1
#
_entry.id   AF-A0A662BGK4-F1
#
_cell.length_a   1.000
_cell.length_b   1.000
_cell.length_c   1.000
_cell.angle_alpha   90.00
_cell.angle_beta   90.00
_cell.angle_gamma   90.00
#
_symmetry.space_group_name_H-M   'P 1'
#
loop_
_entity.id
_entity.type
_entity.pdbx_description
1 polymer ?
#
loop_
_entity_poly.entity_id
_entity_poly.type
_entity_poly.pdbx_seq_one_letter_code
_entity_poly.pdbx_strand_id
1 'polypeptide(L)'
;MDINKKKIEQSKWQNNITPYIVAIVVFLIISMVYFSPLLEGKKLKQHDIEMWKGMSKEIVDHRDATGEEALWTNSMFGGMPAWQISVLYPGNLISHVPKILTLGLPYPANRLFLYFLGFFVLMLVLKVDPWVALIGSIAFAFSTYFFILIGAGHSSKAHAIGYMAPVLAGIILTFRGKYWQGALLTALALALEIKAGHLQITYYLLIIVIVYGIFKLIDAIINKQLPHFFKATGILLVAALLAVSTYTTNLWATYEYGQDTMRGKSELTKDSENKSSGLDKDYITAWSYGIGETWSFIIPNIKGGASGLLGNVDAIKAADPAYRNAISQQSNAYWGDQPGTSGPVYVGVIVMFLFILGLFIVNNKLKWILLTVTILSILLSWGKNWMPFTDFFIDYIPGYNKFRAVSMTLVIAEL
;
A
#
# COMPACT_ATOMS: atom_id res chain seq x y z
N MET A 1 19.76 22.41 -39.76
CA MET A 1 19.95 20.95 -39.94
C MET A 1 19.86 20.17 -38.61
N ASP A 2 20.26 20.75 -37.46
CA ASP A 2 20.22 20.07 -36.15
C ASP A 2 18.84 19.89 -35.49
N ILE A 3 17.88 20.78 -35.76
CA ILE A 3 16.53 20.68 -35.17
C ILE A 3 15.78 19.45 -35.72
N ASN A 4 16.04 19.09 -36.98
CA ASN A 4 15.47 17.88 -37.59
C ASN A 4 16.14 16.60 -37.08
N LYS A 5 17.45 16.60 -36.80
CA LYS A 5 18.12 15.44 -36.18
C LYS A 5 17.58 15.14 -34.78
N LYS A 6 17.39 16.15 -33.92
CA LYS A 6 16.78 15.96 -32.58
C LYS A 6 15.33 15.45 -32.64
N LYS A 7 14.52 15.94 -33.59
CA LYS A 7 13.16 15.43 -33.80
C LYS A 7 13.13 13.99 -34.35
N ILE A 8 14.05 13.66 -35.26
CA ILE A 8 14.18 12.30 -35.84
C ILE A 8 14.71 11.31 -34.79
N GLU A 9 15.64 11.72 -33.93
CA GLU A 9 16.09 10.91 -32.80
C GLU A 9 14.97 10.73 -31.77
N GLN A 10 14.28 11.79 -31.33
CA GLN A 10 13.11 11.65 -30.45
C GLN A 10 12.00 10.74 -31.02
N SER A 11 11.82 10.73 -32.34
CA SER A 11 10.90 9.85 -33.06
C SER A 11 11.32 8.37 -33.05
N LYS A 12 12.63 8.06 -33.12
CA LYS A 12 13.13 6.67 -33.07
C LYS A 12 12.91 6.02 -31.70
N TRP A 13 13.00 6.77 -30.61
CA TRP A 13 12.77 6.26 -29.25
C TRP A 13 11.30 6.03 -28.93
N GLN A 14 10.39 6.80 -29.54
CA GLN A 14 8.94 6.67 -29.31
C GLN A 14 8.31 5.43 -29.98
N ASN A 15 8.99 4.84 -30.97
CA ASN A 15 8.49 3.68 -31.71
C ASN A 15 9.24 2.37 -31.39
N ASN A 16 10.22 2.40 -30.48
CA ASN A 16 10.91 1.18 -30.09
C ASN A 16 10.16 0.50 -28.94
N ILE A 17 9.47 -0.60 -29.23
CA ILE A 17 8.74 -1.40 -28.22
C ILE A 17 9.68 -2.22 -27.32
N THR A 18 10.95 -2.37 -27.71
CA THR A 18 11.96 -3.17 -27.02
C THR A 18 12.04 -2.92 -25.51
N PRO A 19 12.23 -1.69 -25.00
CA PRO A 19 12.36 -1.48 -23.56
C PRO A 19 11.11 -1.89 -22.76
N TYR A 20 9.92 -1.79 -23.35
CA TYR A 20 8.68 -2.21 -22.70
C TYR A 20 8.60 -3.73 -22.58
N ILE A 21 8.93 -4.44 -23.66
CA ILE A 21 8.97 -5.92 -23.66
C ILE A 21 10.05 -6.40 -22.68
N VAL A 22 11.24 -5.81 -22.75
CA VAL A 22 12.35 -6.14 -21.84
C VAL A 22 11.93 -5.92 -20.39
N ALA A 23 11.28 -4.80 -20.07
CA ALA A 23 10.80 -4.54 -18.71
C ALA A 23 9.85 -5.64 -18.22
N ILE A 24 8.84 -6.01 -19.02
CA ILE A 24 7.89 -7.08 -18.65
C ILE A 24 8.60 -8.44 -18.46
N VAL A 25 9.51 -8.80 -19.37
CA VAL A 25 10.28 -10.05 -19.28
C VAL A 25 11.17 -10.05 -18.04
N VAL A 26 11.85 -8.95 -17.75
CA VAL A 26 12.68 -8.81 -16.55
C VAL A 26 11.83 -8.92 -15.28
N PHE A 27 10.68 -8.25 -15.22
CA PHE A 27 9.76 -8.35 -14.09
C PHE A 27 9.26 -9.78 -13.86
N LEU A 28 8.97 -10.51 -14.94
CA LEU A 28 8.59 -11.93 -14.88
C LEU A 28 9.72 -12.79 -14.31
N ILE A 29 10.92 -12.65 -14.88
CA ILE A 29 12.09 -13.41 -14.47
C ILE A 29 12.41 -13.15 -12.99
N ILE A 30 12.48 -11.88 -12.57
CA ILE A 30 12.80 -11.54 -11.18
C ILE A 30 11.74 -12.12 -10.23
N SER A 31 10.45 -11.97 -10.56
CA SER A 31 9.36 -12.50 -9.73
C SER A 31 9.44 -14.02 -9.56
N MET A 32 9.72 -14.75 -10.65
CA MET A 32 9.80 -16.20 -10.63
C MET A 32 11.10 -16.75 -10.03
N VAL A 33 12.22 -16.06 -10.22
CA VAL A 33 13.51 -16.44 -9.61
C VAL A 33 13.47 -16.23 -8.11
N TYR A 34 12.97 -15.08 -7.65
CA TYR A 34 12.87 -14.77 -6.22
C TYR A 34 11.94 -15.75 -5.50
N PHE A 35 10.81 -16.10 -6.13
CA PHE A 35 9.89 -17.10 -5.61
C PHE A 35 10.05 -18.46 -6.30
N SER A 36 11.28 -18.83 -6.68
CA SER A 36 11.57 -20.12 -7.33
C SER A 36 11.10 -21.36 -6.56
N PRO A 37 11.02 -21.38 -5.22
CA PRO A 37 10.38 -22.49 -4.50
C PRO A 37 8.94 -22.78 -4.93
N LEU A 38 8.21 -21.82 -5.51
CA LEU A 38 6.87 -22.06 -6.08
C LEU A 38 6.88 -23.07 -7.23
N LEU A 39 7.99 -23.14 -7.99
CA LEU A 39 8.17 -24.10 -9.08
C LEU A 39 8.28 -25.54 -8.56
N GLU A 40 8.73 -25.71 -7.32
CA GLU A 40 8.79 -27.00 -6.61
C GLU A 40 7.45 -27.35 -5.95
N GLY A 41 6.40 -26.54 -6.13
CA GLY A 41 5.11 -26.72 -5.46
C GLY A 41 5.09 -26.29 -4.00
N LYS A 42 6.17 -25.69 -3.48
CA LYS A 42 6.21 -25.14 -2.12
C LYS A 42 5.29 -23.93 -2.02
N LYS A 43 4.72 -23.72 -0.84
CA LYS A 43 3.87 -22.56 -0.54
C LYS A 43 4.44 -21.81 0.65
N LEU A 44 4.27 -20.50 0.66
CA LEU A 44 4.67 -19.67 1.78
C LEU A 44 3.76 -19.97 2.98
N LYS A 45 4.35 -20.26 4.14
CA LYS A 45 3.62 -20.41 5.38
C LYS A 45 3.36 -19.01 5.96
N GLN A 46 2.09 -18.64 6.10
CA GLN A 46 1.69 -17.29 6.48
C GLN A 46 0.62 -17.37 7.55
N HIS A 47 0.88 -16.75 8.69
CA HIS A 47 0.02 -16.85 9.86
C HIS A 47 -1.41 -16.37 9.58
N ASP A 48 -1.56 -15.21 8.93
CA ASP A 48 -2.87 -14.63 8.62
C ASP A 48 -3.69 -15.53 7.68
N ILE A 49 -3.03 -16.17 6.71
CA ILE A 49 -3.71 -17.09 5.78
C ILE A 49 -4.10 -18.39 6.48
N GLU A 50 -3.29 -18.89 7.40
CA GLU A 50 -3.65 -20.06 8.23
C GLU A 50 -4.85 -19.76 9.11
N MET A 51 -4.85 -18.61 9.79
CA MET A 51 -5.98 -18.16 10.61
C MET A 51 -7.24 -17.98 9.76
N TRP A 52 -7.13 -17.33 8.60
CA TRP A 52 -8.27 -17.15 7.70
C TRP A 52 -8.86 -18.48 7.19
N LYS A 53 -8.03 -19.47 6.87
CA LYS A 53 -8.52 -20.80 6.48
C LYS A 53 -9.38 -21.42 7.59
N GLY A 54 -8.96 -21.29 8.85
CA GLY A 54 -9.75 -21.72 10.01
C GLY A 54 -11.09 -20.97 10.09
N MET A 55 -11.05 -19.64 10.01
CA MET A 55 -12.27 -18.80 10.06
C MET A 55 -13.26 -19.11 8.93
N SER A 56 -12.77 -19.41 7.72
CA SER A 56 -13.60 -19.64 6.54
C SER A 56 -14.12 -21.09 6.41
N LYS A 57 -13.70 -22.00 7.27
CA LYS A 57 -13.84 -23.45 7.04
C LYS A 57 -15.30 -23.88 6.87
N GLU A 58 -16.18 -23.46 7.78
CA GLU A 58 -17.61 -23.76 7.72
C GLU A 58 -18.26 -23.23 6.43
N ILE A 59 -17.91 -22.01 6.03
CA ILE A 59 -18.44 -21.36 4.81
C ILE A 59 -18.03 -22.16 3.57
N VAL A 60 -16.76 -22.56 3.50
CA VAL A 60 -16.22 -23.34 2.38
C VAL A 60 -16.82 -24.73 2.33
N ASP A 61 -16.92 -25.42 3.46
CA ASP A 61 -17.49 -26.78 3.51
C ASP A 61 -18.97 -26.79 3.14
N HIS A 62 -19.73 -25.76 3.56
CA HIS A 62 -21.11 -25.58 3.13
C HIS A 62 -21.19 -25.39 1.62
N ARG A 63 -20.40 -24.48 1.05
CA ARG A 63 -20.33 -24.23 -0.39
C ARG A 63 -19.99 -25.49 -1.18
N ASP A 64 -19.01 -26.25 -0.72
CA ASP A 64 -18.56 -27.47 -1.42
C ASP A 64 -19.63 -28.57 -1.38
N ALA A 65 -20.45 -28.61 -0.33
CA ALA A 65 -21.51 -29.62 -0.16
C ALA A 65 -22.83 -29.24 -0.87
N THR A 66 -23.23 -27.97 -0.86
CA THR A 66 -24.54 -27.52 -1.36
C THR A 66 -24.46 -26.81 -2.71
N GLY A 67 -23.30 -26.28 -3.08
CA GLY A 67 -23.14 -25.36 -4.20
C GLY A 67 -23.61 -23.92 -3.90
N GLU A 68 -24.05 -23.63 -2.67
CA GLU A 68 -24.56 -22.31 -2.26
C GLU A 68 -23.62 -21.63 -1.26
N GLU A 69 -23.60 -20.29 -1.25
CA GLU A 69 -22.81 -19.50 -0.31
C GLU A 69 -23.49 -19.43 1.06
N ALA A 70 -22.80 -19.84 2.13
CA ALA A 70 -23.25 -19.55 3.48
C ALA A 70 -23.10 -18.05 3.78
N LEU A 71 -24.20 -17.39 4.14
CA LEU A 71 -24.20 -15.96 4.51
C LEU A 71 -23.97 -15.71 6.01
N TRP A 72 -23.94 -16.77 6.82
CA TRP A 72 -23.69 -16.74 8.25
C TRP A 72 -22.78 -17.90 8.65
N THR A 73 -21.90 -17.70 9.62
CA THR A 73 -21.06 -18.75 10.23
C THR A 73 -21.21 -18.73 11.74
N ASN A 74 -21.37 -19.91 12.34
CA ASN A 74 -21.43 -20.07 13.80
C ASN A 74 -20.04 -20.31 14.41
N SER A 75 -19.06 -20.66 13.58
CA SER A 75 -17.70 -21.00 14.00
C SER A 75 -16.86 -19.81 14.49
N MET A 76 -17.35 -18.58 14.31
CA MET A 76 -16.67 -17.35 14.71
C MET A 76 -17.55 -16.51 15.65
N PHE A 77 -17.01 -16.14 16.81
CA PHE A 77 -17.65 -15.26 17.80
C PHE A 77 -19.07 -15.68 18.24
N GLY A 78 -19.41 -16.97 18.15
CA GLY A 78 -20.75 -17.49 18.44
C GLY A 78 -21.78 -17.20 17.34
N GLY A 79 -21.35 -16.67 16.20
CA GLY A 79 -22.21 -16.26 15.10
C GLY A 79 -21.79 -14.92 14.51
N MET A 80 -21.47 -14.88 13.22
CA MET A 80 -21.30 -13.62 12.51
C MET A 80 -21.61 -13.74 11.01
N PRO A 81 -21.88 -12.62 10.34
CA PRO A 81 -22.06 -12.62 8.89
C PRO A 81 -20.82 -13.08 8.12
N ALA A 82 -21.03 -13.98 7.16
CA ALA A 82 -19.95 -14.62 6.40
C ALA A 82 -19.32 -13.71 5.33
N TRP A 83 -20.01 -12.65 4.90
CA TRP A 83 -19.53 -11.74 3.86
C TRP A 83 -18.26 -10.96 4.25
N GLN A 84 -17.94 -10.86 5.54
CA GLN A 84 -16.68 -10.32 6.02
C GLN A 84 -15.53 -11.34 6.06
N ILE A 85 -15.80 -12.60 5.69
CA ILE A 85 -14.85 -13.70 5.81
C ILE A 85 -14.51 -14.30 4.44
N SER A 86 -15.48 -14.91 3.76
CA SER A 86 -15.19 -15.73 2.57
C SER A 86 -16.39 -15.96 1.64
N VAL A 87 -17.34 -15.02 1.51
CA VAL A 87 -18.43 -15.16 0.52
C VAL A 87 -17.92 -14.82 -0.88
N LEU A 88 -18.24 -15.66 -1.87
CA LEU A 88 -17.90 -15.41 -3.27
C LEU A 88 -19.06 -14.77 -4.02
N TYR A 89 -18.75 -13.73 -4.79
CA TYR A 89 -19.71 -13.01 -5.62
C TYR A 89 -19.36 -13.21 -7.11
N PRO A 90 -19.94 -14.23 -7.79
CA PRO A 90 -19.53 -14.62 -9.14
C PRO A 90 -19.82 -13.54 -10.20
N GLY A 91 -20.80 -12.66 -9.96
CA GLY A 91 -21.18 -11.61 -10.91
C GLY A 91 -20.18 -10.46 -11.06
N ASN A 92 -19.12 -10.39 -10.24
CA ASN A 92 -18.17 -9.27 -10.31
C ASN A 92 -17.09 -9.50 -11.38
N LEU A 93 -17.25 -8.90 -12.55
CA LEU A 93 -16.31 -9.02 -13.68
C LEU A 93 -14.90 -8.49 -13.39
N ILE A 94 -14.76 -7.52 -12.48
CA ILE A 94 -13.45 -6.99 -12.04
C ILE A 94 -12.62 -8.09 -11.36
N SER A 95 -13.25 -9.18 -10.90
CA SER A 95 -12.54 -10.33 -10.34
C SER A 95 -11.60 -11.05 -11.29
N HIS A 96 -11.84 -10.98 -12.61
CA HIS A 96 -11.00 -11.66 -13.61
C HIS A 96 -9.78 -10.84 -14.04
N VAL A 97 -9.86 -9.51 -13.92
CA VAL A 97 -8.81 -8.58 -14.39
C VAL A 97 -7.45 -8.81 -13.69
N PRO A 98 -7.35 -9.03 -12.37
CA PRO A 98 -6.07 -9.30 -11.72
C PRO A 98 -5.30 -10.47 -12.33
N LYS A 99 -6.00 -11.54 -12.75
CA LYS A 99 -5.36 -12.71 -13.36
C LYS A 99 -4.73 -12.36 -14.71
N ILE A 100 -5.39 -11.52 -15.50
CA ILE A 100 -4.88 -11.02 -16.79
C ILE A 100 -3.68 -10.10 -16.55
N LEU A 101 -3.82 -9.12 -15.66
CA LEU A 101 -2.75 -8.15 -15.37
C LEU A 101 -1.48 -8.80 -14.84
N THR A 102 -1.61 -9.88 -14.07
CA THR A 102 -0.48 -10.61 -13.50
C THR A 102 -0.05 -11.81 -14.34
N LEU A 103 -0.53 -11.92 -15.58
CA LEU A 103 -0.20 -12.99 -16.53
C LEU A 103 -0.44 -14.40 -15.97
N GLY A 104 -1.40 -14.55 -15.05
CA GLY A 104 -1.72 -15.82 -14.39
C GLY A 104 -0.66 -16.33 -13.41
N LEU A 105 0.31 -15.49 -13.01
CA LEU A 105 1.35 -15.88 -12.06
C LEU A 105 0.75 -16.37 -10.73
N PRO A 106 1.37 -17.38 -10.08
CA PRO A 106 0.95 -17.83 -8.77
C PRO A 106 1.24 -16.77 -7.71
N TYR A 107 0.43 -16.77 -6.65
CA TYR A 107 0.75 -16.02 -5.43
C TYR A 107 1.93 -16.68 -4.69
N PRO A 108 2.90 -15.92 -4.12
CA PRO A 108 2.96 -14.45 -4.05
C PRO A 108 3.70 -13.76 -5.21
N ALA A 109 4.24 -14.49 -6.18
CA ALA A 109 4.98 -13.90 -7.32
C ALA A 109 4.15 -12.87 -8.10
N ASN A 110 2.84 -13.08 -8.21
CA ASN A 110 1.92 -12.13 -8.82
C ASN A 110 1.86 -10.76 -8.14
N ARG A 111 2.12 -10.66 -6.83
CA ARG A 111 2.13 -9.39 -6.08
C ARG A 111 3.38 -8.59 -6.42
N LEU A 112 4.54 -9.25 -6.42
CA LEU A 112 5.80 -8.62 -6.79
C LEU A 112 5.78 -8.14 -8.24
N PHE A 113 5.27 -8.96 -9.16
CA PHE A 113 5.07 -8.55 -10.55
C PHE A 113 4.13 -7.34 -10.68
N LEU A 114 3.05 -7.30 -9.91
CA LEU A 114 2.12 -6.18 -9.89
C LEU A 114 2.78 -4.88 -9.41
N TYR A 115 3.64 -4.93 -8.39
CA TYR A 115 4.41 -3.77 -7.93
C TYR A 115 5.31 -3.21 -9.04
N PHE A 116 6.07 -4.08 -9.70
CA PHE A 116 6.93 -3.68 -10.81
C PHE A 116 6.12 -3.01 -11.92
N LEU A 117 5.05 -3.67 -12.38
CA LEU A 117 4.20 -3.19 -13.46
C LEU A 117 3.52 -1.87 -13.08
N GLY A 118 2.97 -1.79 -11.88
CA GLY A 118 2.21 -0.64 -11.42
C GLY A 118 3.09 0.62 -11.34
N PHE A 119 4.27 0.50 -10.75
CA PHE A 119 5.22 1.61 -10.68
C PHE A 119 5.81 1.96 -12.05
N PHE A 120 5.99 0.97 -12.93
CA PHE A 120 6.48 1.19 -14.28
C PHE A 120 5.50 2.07 -15.08
N VAL A 121 4.20 1.78 -14.99
CA VAL A 121 3.14 2.59 -15.61
C VAL A 121 3.17 4.04 -15.08
N LEU A 122 3.34 4.23 -13.78
CA LEU A 122 3.49 5.57 -13.20
C LEU A 122 4.70 6.32 -13.78
N MET A 123 5.87 5.69 -13.81
CA MET A 123 7.10 6.27 -14.35
C MET A 123 6.98 6.65 -15.83
N LEU A 124 6.31 5.81 -16.63
CA LEU A 124 6.01 6.11 -18.03
C LEU A 124 5.06 7.30 -18.17
N VAL A 125 4.01 7.37 -17.35
CA VAL A 125 3.11 8.52 -17.33
C VAL A 125 3.86 9.79 -16.93
N LEU A 126 4.83 9.69 -16.02
CA LEU A 126 5.69 10.80 -15.62
C LEU A 126 6.63 11.27 -16.74
N LYS A 127 6.76 10.50 -17.83
CA LYS A 127 7.70 10.69 -18.97
C LYS A 127 9.15 10.43 -18.59
N VAL A 128 9.38 9.48 -17.68
CA VAL A 128 10.72 8.96 -17.42
C VAL A 128 11.11 7.99 -18.55
N ASP A 129 12.40 7.96 -18.89
CA ASP A 129 12.93 7.01 -19.88
C ASP A 129 12.59 5.56 -19.47
N PRO A 130 12.11 4.70 -20.39
CA PRO A 130 11.71 3.34 -20.06
C PRO A 130 12.79 2.48 -19.38
N TRP A 131 14.08 2.67 -19.68
CA TRP A 131 15.15 1.92 -19.02
C TRP A 131 15.36 2.38 -17.59
N VAL A 132 15.24 3.68 -17.34
CA VAL A 132 15.29 4.25 -15.99
C VAL A 132 14.03 3.86 -15.21
N ALA A 133 12.86 3.82 -15.87
CA ALA A 133 11.61 3.37 -15.29
C ALA A 133 11.67 1.90 -14.85
N LEU A 134 12.32 1.03 -15.64
CA LEU A 134 12.58 -0.36 -15.27
C LEU A 134 13.38 -0.44 -13.96
N ILE A 135 14.48 0.30 -13.85
CA ILE A 135 15.31 0.33 -12.63
C ILE A 135 14.53 0.90 -11.44
N GLY A 136 13.78 1.99 -11.65
CA GLY A 136 12.96 2.61 -10.60
C GLY A 136 11.86 1.68 -10.08
N SER A 137 11.20 0.94 -10.97
CA SER A 137 10.23 -0.10 -10.58
C SER A 137 10.87 -1.20 -9.75
N ILE A 138 12.10 -1.61 -10.09
CA ILE A 138 12.84 -2.60 -9.31
C ILE A 138 13.12 -2.05 -7.91
N ALA A 139 13.65 -0.83 -7.81
CA ALA A 139 13.93 -0.19 -6.53
C ALA A 139 12.67 -0.07 -5.65
N PHE A 140 11.55 0.39 -6.21
CA PHE A 140 10.26 0.49 -5.51
C PHE A 140 9.81 -0.88 -4.97
N ALA A 141 9.69 -1.87 -5.85
CA ALA A 141 9.11 -3.15 -5.49
C ALA A 141 9.98 -3.95 -4.50
N PHE A 142 11.28 -3.63 -4.40
CA PHE A 142 12.21 -4.16 -3.42
C PHE A 142 12.25 -3.42 -2.06
N SER A 143 11.34 -2.49 -1.81
CA SER A 143 11.16 -1.96 -0.45
C SER A 143 10.78 -3.07 0.51
N THR A 144 11.43 -3.13 1.67
CA THR A 144 11.32 -4.31 2.57
C THR A 144 9.92 -4.47 3.14
N TYR A 145 9.18 -3.37 3.33
CA TYR A 145 7.80 -3.42 3.84
C TYR A 145 6.89 -4.29 2.97
N PHE A 146 7.05 -4.25 1.65
CA PHE A 146 6.22 -5.04 0.73
C PHE A 146 6.44 -6.55 0.92
N PHE A 147 7.69 -6.97 1.15
CA PHE A 147 8.02 -8.36 1.45
C PHE A 147 7.60 -8.76 2.85
N ILE A 148 7.64 -7.85 3.82
CA ILE A 148 7.13 -8.08 5.17
C ILE A 148 5.62 -8.36 5.13
N LEU A 149 4.84 -7.58 4.37
CA LEU A 149 3.41 -7.80 4.19
C LEU A 149 3.10 -9.14 3.52
N ILE A 150 3.87 -9.49 2.49
CA ILE A 150 3.77 -10.80 1.83
C ILE A 150 4.14 -11.90 2.83
N GLY A 151 5.22 -11.78 3.58
CA GLY A 151 5.65 -12.77 4.58
C GLY A 151 4.59 -13.04 5.65
N ALA A 152 3.98 -11.99 6.18
CA ALA A 152 2.96 -12.09 7.23
C ALA A 152 1.61 -12.66 6.73
N GLY A 153 1.34 -12.57 5.42
CA GLY A 153 0.04 -12.95 4.87
C GLY A 153 -0.99 -11.82 4.81
N HIS A 154 -0.55 -10.56 5.00
CA HIS A 154 -1.33 -9.34 4.82
C HIS A 154 -1.67 -9.09 3.34
N SER A 155 -2.35 -10.06 2.73
CA SER A 155 -2.48 -10.21 1.29
C SER A 155 -3.37 -9.14 0.66
N SER A 156 -4.41 -8.69 1.38
CA SER A 156 -5.26 -7.57 0.96
C SER A 156 -4.49 -6.25 0.94
N LYS A 157 -3.67 -5.98 1.97
CA LYS A 157 -2.75 -4.82 2.02
C LYS A 157 -1.81 -4.84 0.83
N ALA A 158 -1.06 -5.93 0.68
CA ALA A 158 -0.11 -6.11 -0.41
C ALA A 158 -0.78 -5.93 -1.78
N HIS A 159 -2.00 -6.45 -1.95
CA HIS A 159 -2.71 -6.33 -3.21
C HIS A 159 -3.16 -4.88 -3.48
N ALA A 160 -3.66 -4.16 -2.47
CA ALA A 160 -4.07 -2.74 -2.61
C ALA A 160 -2.89 -1.83 -2.99
N ILE A 161 -1.73 -2.02 -2.36
CA ILE A 161 -0.51 -1.23 -2.62
C ILE A 161 -0.09 -1.29 -4.10
N GLY A 162 -0.23 -2.46 -4.73
CA GLY A 162 0.15 -2.63 -6.14
C GLY A 162 -0.68 -1.82 -7.14
N TYR A 163 -1.83 -1.29 -6.71
CA TYR A 163 -2.67 -0.44 -7.54
C TYR A 163 -2.55 1.06 -7.22
N MET A 164 -1.87 1.45 -6.13
CA MET A 164 -1.69 2.87 -5.78
C MET A 164 -0.98 3.65 -6.89
N ALA A 165 0.16 3.14 -7.38
CA ALA A 165 0.91 3.76 -8.48
C ALA A 165 0.07 3.92 -9.77
N PRO A 166 -0.62 2.87 -10.27
CA PRO A 166 -1.54 2.99 -11.40
C PRO A 166 -2.66 4.01 -11.22
N VAL A 167 -3.26 4.12 -10.03
CA VAL A 167 -4.30 5.13 -9.75
C VAL A 167 -3.72 6.53 -9.90
N LEU A 168 -2.56 6.80 -9.29
CA LEU A 168 -1.87 8.08 -9.42
C LEU A 168 -1.47 8.36 -10.87
N ALA A 169 -1.04 7.34 -11.61
CA ALA A 169 -0.72 7.45 -13.02
C ALA A 169 -1.94 7.92 -13.83
N GLY A 170 -3.11 7.31 -13.63
CA GLY A 170 -4.36 7.74 -14.26
C GLY A 170 -4.72 9.20 -13.93
N ILE A 171 -4.64 9.58 -12.66
CA ILE A 171 -4.92 10.94 -12.19
C ILE A 171 -3.98 11.97 -12.84
N ILE A 172 -2.68 11.71 -12.80
CA ILE A 172 -1.67 12.58 -13.41
C ILE A 172 -1.90 12.70 -14.92
N LEU A 173 -2.24 11.60 -15.59
CA LEU A 173 -2.52 11.57 -17.03
C LEU A 173 -3.73 12.44 -17.40
N THR A 174 -4.80 12.39 -16.60
CA THR A 174 -6.00 13.25 -16.79
C THR A 174 -5.64 14.73 -16.65
N PHE A 175 -4.89 15.12 -15.61
CA PHE A 175 -4.44 16.50 -15.42
C PHE A 175 -3.45 16.97 -16.49
N ARG A 176 -2.80 16.06 -17.23
CA ARG A 176 -1.99 16.37 -18.42
C ARG A 176 -2.82 16.55 -19.70
N GLY A 177 -4.16 16.48 -19.62
CA GLY A 177 -5.07 16.70 -20.74
C GLY A 177 -5.48 15.45 -21.50
N LYS A 178 -4.93 14.28 -21.15
CA LYS A 178 -5.32 12.99 -21.72
C LYS A 178 -6.52 12.42 -20.97
N TYR A 179 -7.65 13.13 -21.07
CA TYR A 179 -8.80 12.91 -20.18
C TYR A 179 -9.34 11.48 -20.23
N TRP A 180 -9.56 10.93 -21.42
CA TRP A 180 -10.12 9.58 -21.58
C TRP A 180 -9.16 8.48 -21.12
N GLN A 181 -7.89 8.56 -21.51
CA GLN A 181 -6.92 7.55 -21.10
C GLN A 181 -6.67 7.60 -19.58
N GLY A 182 -6.58 8.80 -19.02
CA GLY A 182 -6.40 8.99 -17.59
C GLY A 182 -7.61 8.55 -16.79
N ALA A 183 -8.83 8.91 -17.22
CA ALA A 183 -10.07 8.49 -16.56
C ALA A 183 -10.25 6.97 -16.58
N LEU A 184 -10.00 6.32 -17.72
CA LEU A 184 -10.11 4.86 -17.84
C LEU A 184 -9.09 4.15 -16.95
N LEU A 185 -7.84 4.62 -16.96
CA LEU A 185 -6.78 4.07 -16.11
C LEU A 185 -7.12 4.25 -14.63
N THR A 186 -7.58 5.44 -14.22
CA THR A 186 -8.00 5.70 -12.84
C THR A 186 -9.18 4.81 -12.44
N ALA A 187 -10.23 4.74 -13.27
CA ALA A 187 -11.43 3.94 -12.96
C ALA A 187 -11.07 2.46 -12.79
N LEU A 188 -10.29 1.90 -13.71
CA LEU A 188 -9.88 0.50 -13.65
C LEU A 188 -8.95 0.23 -12.47
N ALA A 189 -7.90 1.04 -12.29
CA ALA A 189 -6.94 0.85 -11.22
C ALA A 189 -7.58 1.02 -9.84
N LEU A 190 -8.46 2.02 -9.68
CA LEU A 190 -9.16 2.27 -8.42
C LEU A 190 -10.20 1.19 -8.13
N ALA A 191 -10.90 0.67 -9.14
CA ALA A 191 -11.80 -0.47 -8.96
C ALA A 191 -11.05 -1.70 -8.44
N LEU A 192 -9.85 -1.95 -8.98
CA LEU A 192 -8.99 -3.05 -8.55
C LEU A 192 -8.41 -2.84 -7.14
N GLU A 193 -8.04 -1.60 -6.81
CA GLU A 193 -7.56 -1.21 -5.49
C GLU A 193 -8.64 -1.40 -4.43
N ILE A 194 -9.85 -0.88 -4.67
CA ILE A 194 -10.99 -1.02 -3.76
C ILE A 194 -11.35 -2.50 -3.59
N LYS A 195 -11.37 -3.27 -4.69
CA LYS A 195 -11.61 -4.70 -4.67
C LYS A 195 -10.56 -5.48 -3.87
N ALA A 196 -9.31 -5.00 -3.79
CA ALA A 196 -8.29 -5.63 -2.96
C ALA A 196 -8.70 -5.65 -1.46
N GLY A 197 -9.67 -4.81 -1.08
CA GLY A 197 -10.41 -4.95 0.17
C GLY A 197 -9.69 -4.40 1.39
N HIS A 198 -8.78 -3.45 1.20
CA HIS A 198 -8.06 -2.83 2.31
C HIS A 198 -8.27 -1.31 2.40
N LEU A 199 -9.42 -0.92 2.96
CA LEU A 199 -9.89 0.48 3.01
C LEU A 199 -8.91 1.47 3.62
N GLN A 200 -8.05 1.04 4.54
CA GLN A 200 -7.04 1.90 5.13
C GLN A 200 -5.92 2.28 4.14
N ILE A 201 -5.55 1.39 3.21
CA ILE A 201 -4.57 1.70 2.16
C ILE A 201 -5.24 2.61 1.11
N THR A 202 -6.50 2.33 0.76
CA THR A 202 -7.32 3.22 -0.09
C THR A 202 -7.41 4.63 0.49
N TYR A 203 -7.59 4.74 1.82
CA TYR A 203 -7.64 6.01 2.52
C TYR A 203 -6.28 6.76 2.45
N TYR A 204 -5.16 6.06 2.60
CA TYR A 204 -3.83 6.66 2.44
C TYR A 204 -3.54 7.09 1.01
N LEU A 205 -4.00 6.33 0.01
CA LEU A 205 -3.98 6.77 -1.39
C LEU A 205 -4.80 8.06 -1.57
N LEU A 206 -5.98 8.17 -0.96
CA LEU A 206 -6.79 9.38 -1.01
C LEU A 206 -6.07 10.60 -0.42
N ILE A 207 -5.29 10.44 0.65
CA ILE A 207 -4.45 11.53 1.19
C ILE A 207 -3.49 12.05 0.12
N ILE A 208 -2.79 11.16 -0.60
CA ILE A 208 -1.88 11.55 -1.70
C ILE A 208 -2.66 12.30 -2.78
N VAL A 209 -3.84 11.79 -3.17
CA VAL A 209 -4.69 12.40 -4.20
C VAL A 209 -5.17 13.79 -3.80
N ILE A 210 -5.56 13.99 -2.53
CA ILE A 210 -5.98 15.30 -2.01
C ILE A 210 -4.81 16.28 -2.04
N VAL A 211 -3.64 15.90 -1.52
CA VAL A 211 -2.44 16.76 -1.55
C VAL A 211 -2.08 17.12 -3.00
N TYR A 212 -2.05 16.14 -3.90
CA TYR A 212 -1.81 16.38 -5.33
C TYR A 212 -2.86 17.34 -5.94
N GLY A 213 -4.14 17.15 -5.60
CA GLY A 213 -5.25 17.99 -6.03
C GLY A 213 -5.11 19.44 -5.55
N ILE A 214 -4.71 19.66 -4.30
CA ILE A 214 -4.44 20.99 -3.74
C ILE A 214 -3.31 21.68 -4.52
N PHE A 215 -2.20 21.00 -4.76
CA PHE A 215 -1.11 21.56 -5.57
C PHE A 215 -1.55 21.89 -7.00
N LYS A 216 -2.39 21.05 -7.61
CA LYS A 216 -2.96 21.31 -8.94
C LYS A 216 -3.95 22.46 -8.95
N LEU A 217 -4.72 22.65 -7.88
CA LEU A 217 -5.60 23.79 -7.73
C LEU A 217 -4.79 25.09 -7.62
N ILE A 218 -3.76 25.11 -6.76
CA ILE A 218 -2.86 26.26 -6.60
C ILE A 218 -2.19 26.61 -7.95
N ASP A 219 -1.66 25.62 -8.66
CA ASP A 219 -1.06 25.81 -9.98
C ASP A 219 -2.09 26.32 -11.01
N ALA A 220 -3.33 25.83 -10.98
CA ALA A 220 -4.39 26.31 -11.85
C ALA A 220 -4.84 27.74 -11.53
N ILE A 221 -4.84 28.16 -10.27
CA ILE A 221 -5.13 29.54 -9.86
C ILE A 221 -4.03 30.47 -10.38
N ILE A 222 -2.77 30.15 -10.11
CA ILE A 222 -1.61 30.97 -10.50
C ILE A 222 -1.54 31.11 -12.03
N ASN A 223 -1.73 30.02 -12.77
CA ASN A 223 -1.63 30.02 -14.23
C ASN A 223 -2.94 30.35 -14.95
N LYS A 224 -4.02 30.70 -14.22
CA LYS A 224 -5.36 30.99 -14.78
C LYS A 224 -5.96 29.85 -15.62
N GLN A 225 -5.74 28.60 -15.20
CA GLN A 225 -6.21 27.38 -15.86
C GLN A 225 -7.33 26.66 -15.07
N LEU A 226 -8.12 27.38 -14.28
CA LEU A 226 -9.23 26.82 -13.50
C LEU A 226 -10.21 25.97 -14.33
N PRO A 227 -10.62 26.34 -15.57
CA PRO A 227 -11.51 25.50 -16.36
C PRO A 227 -10.93 24.11 -16.63
N HIS A 228 -9.63 24.02 -16.91
CA HIS A 228 -8.93 22.74 -17.10
C HIS A 228 -8.91 21.91 -15.82
N PHE A 229 -8.65 22.55 -14.68
CA PHE A 229 -8.67 21.90 -13.37
C PHE A 229 -10.04 21.28 -13.07
N PHE A 230 -11.13 22.07 -13.15
CA PHE A 230 -12.46 21.58 -12.85
C PHE A 230 -12.93 20.51 -13.85
N LYS A 231 -12.58 20.64 -15.13
CA LYS A 231 -12.85 19.61 -16.13
C LYS A 231 -12.14 18.29 -15.80
N ALA A 232 -10.83 18.34 -15.49
CA ALA A 232 -10.08 17.15 -15.11
C ALA A 232 -10.62 16.51 -13.82
N THR A 233 -10.91 17.32 -12.81
CA THR A 233 -11.48 16.87 -11.53
C THR A 233 -12.86 16.24 -11.72
N GLY A 234 -13.76 16.86 -12.49
CA GLY A 234 -15.08 16.30 -12.78
C GLY A 234 -15.01 14.94 -13.47
N ILE A 235 -14.09 14.80 -14.44
CA ILE A 235 -13.86 13.52 -15.13
C ILE A 235 -13.31 12.46 -14.16
N LEU A 236 -12.40 12.83 -13.25
CA LEU A 236 -11.88 11.92 -12.23
C LEU A 236 -12.95 11.53 -11.20
N LEU A 237 -13.86 12.43 -10.84
CA LEU A 237 -14.99 12.12 -9.96
C LEU A 237 -15.91 11.08 -10.61
N VAL A 238 -16.22 11.22 -11.90
CA VAL A 238 -16.98 10.19 -12.65
C VAL A 238 -16.23 8.87 -12.66
N ALA A 239 -14.92 8.87 -12.93
CA ALA A 239 -14.09 7.67 -12.88
C ALA A 239 -14.10 7.00 -11.49
N ALA A 240 -14.04 7.79 -10.42
CA ALA A 240 -14.09 7.30 -9.05
C ALA A 240 -15.46 6.71 -8.68
N LEU A 241 -16.56 7.36 -9.10
CA LEU A 241 -17.91 6.83 -8.91
C LEU A 241 -18.10 5.50 -9.63
N LEU A 242 -17.60 5.38 -10.86
CA LEU A 242 -17.61 4.12 -11.61
C LEU A 242 -16.74 3.05 -10.93
N ALA A 243 -15.59 3.41 -10.35
CA ALA A 243 -14.75 2.45 -9.63
C ALA A 243 -15.46 1.93 -8.36
N VAL A 244 -16.00 2.83 -7.55
CA VAL A 244 -16.72 2.51 -6.31
C VAL A 244 -17.95 1.64 -6.59
N SER A 245 -18.68 1.92 -7.69
CA SER A 245 -19.88 1.16 -8.05
C SER A 245 -19.62 -0.32 -8.29
N THR A 246 -18.41 -0.69 -8.74
CA THR A 246 -18.02 -2.10 -8.96
C THR A 246 -17.88 -2.91 -7.67
N TYR A 247 -17.87 -2.25 -6.51
CA TYR A 247 -17.67 -2.88 -5.20
C TYR A 247 -18.63 -2.37 -4.11
N THR A 248 -19.69 -1.64 -4.49
CA THR A 248 -20.62 -1.00 -3.55
C THR A 248 -21.26 -1.97 -2.56
N THR A 249 -21.65 -3.18 -2.98
CA THR A 249 -22.29 -4.16 -2.09
C THR A 249 -21.43 -4.48 -0.88
N ASN A 250 -20.14 -4.75 -1.08
CA ASN A 250 -19.21 -5.07 0.00
C ASN A 250 -18.87 -3.82 0.84
N LEU A 251 -18.71 -2.67 0.20
CA LEU A 251 -18.47 -1.40 0.91
C LEU A 251 -19.65 -1.05 1.82
N TRP A 252 -20.88 -1.21 1.33
CA TRP A 252 -22.10 -0.95 2.09
C TRP A 252 -22.26 -1.92 3.25
N ALA A 253 -22.08 -3.23 2.99
CA ALA A 253 -22.12 -4.25 4.04
C ALA A 253 -21.06 -4.03 5.12
N THR A 254 -19.89 -3.49 4.75
CA THR A 254 -18.81 -3.12 5.68
C THR A 254 -19.15 -1.86 6.47
N TYR A 255 -19.78 -0.87 5.83
CA TYR A 255 -20.25 0.33 6.49
C TYR A 255 -21.33 0.02 7.53
N GLU A 256 -22.32 -0.81 7.18
CA GLU A 256 -23.40 -1.25 8.06
C GLU A 256 -22.84 -2.06 9.23
N TYR A 257 -22.12 -3.16 8.93
CA TYR A 257 -21.51 -4.01 9.98
C TYR A 257 -20.52 -3.23 10.86
N GLY A 258 -19.82 -2.24 10.31
CA GLY A 258 -18.87 -1.42 11.07
C GLY A 258 -19.49 -0.68 12.25
N GLN A 259 -20.80 -0.38 12.21
CA GLN A 259 -21.52 0.29 13.29
C GLN A 259 -21.72 -0.64 14.50
N ASP A 260 -21.80 -1.95 14.28
CA ASP A 260 -21.97 -2.97 15.34
C ASP A 260 -20.64 -3.50 15.88
N THR A 261 -19.51 -2.89 15.47
CA THR A 261 -18.17 -3.28 15.91
C THR A 261 -17.57 -2.21 16.82
N MET A 262 -16.33 -2.44 17.29
CA MET A 262 -15.52 -1.42 17.98
C MET A 262 -15.29 -0.12 17.18
N ARG A 263 -15.68 -0.06 15.90
CA ARG A 263 -15.60 1.14 15.06
C ARG A 263 -16.87 1.99 15.13
N GLY A 264 -17.94 1.45 15.68
CA GLY A 264 -19.17 2.16 16.01
C GLY A 264 -19.04 2.98 17.29
N LYS A 265 -20.16 3.53 17.75
CA LYS A 265 -20.21 4.27 19.01
C LYS A 265 -20.25 3.27 20.16
N SER A 266 -19.31 3.35 21.10
CA SER A 266 -19.34 2.50 22.30
C SER A 266 -20.34 3.03 23.34
N GLU A 267 -21.24 2.15 23.78
CA GLU A 267 -22.23 2.39 24.85
C GLU A 267 -21.63 2.23 26.26
N LEU A 268 -20.52 1.49 26.40
CA LEU A 268 -19.83 1.24 27.67
C LEU A 268 -18.43 1.86 27.62
N THR A 269 -18.13 2.80 28.52
CA THR A 269 -16.79 3.42 28.57
C THR A 269 -16.34 3.62 30.01
N LYS A 270 -15.08 3.23 30.31
CA LYS A 270 -14.44 3.45 31.62
C LYS A 270 -13.49 4.65 31.65
N ASP A 271 -13.02 5.12 30.49
CA ASP A 271 -12.04 6.20 30.35
C ASP A 271 -12.50 7.19 29.28
N SER A 272 -12.80 8.43 29.68
CA SER A 272 -13.30 9.48 28.79
C SER A 272 -12.20 10.17 27.97
N GLU A 273 -10.93 10.14 28.41
CA GLU A 273 -9.83 10.85 27.75
C GLU A 273 -9.32 10.08 26.52
N ASN A 274 -9.40 8.75 26.55
CA ASN A 274 -9.00 7.87 25.45
C ASN A 274 -10.05 7.76 24.31
N LYS A 275 -11.23 8.36 24.50
CA LYS A 275 -12.36 8.19 23.59
C LYS A 275 -12.24 9.06 22.33
N SER A 276 -12.64 8.50 21.19
CA SER A 276 -12.95 9.25 19.96
C SER A 276 -14.35 8.87 19.44
N SER A 277 -14.79 9.47 18.32
CA SER A 277 -16.05 9.07 17.64
C SER A 277 -15.93 7.76 16.83
N GLY A 278 -14.77 7.12 16.86
CA GLY A 278 -14.51 5.80 16.28
C GLY A 278 -13.78 4.92 17.28
N LEU A 279 -12.60 4.44 16.89
CA LEU A 279 -11.75 3.64 17.76
C LEU A 279 -11.14 4.48 18.89
N ASP A 280 -10.82 3.84 20.01
CA ASP A 280 -10.07 4.47 21.09
C ASP A 280 -8.68 4.92 20.62
N LYS A 281 -8.19 6.05 21.14
CA LYS A 281 -6.94 6.68 20.70
C LYS A 281 -5.74 5.74 20.87
N ASP A 282 -5.70 4.98 21.97
CA ASP A 282 -4.67 3.96 22.21
C ASP A 282 -4.71 2.82 21.20
N TYR A 283 -5.90 2.41 20.77
CA TYR A 283 -6.03 1.35 19.78
C TYR A 283 -5.62 1.83 18.39
N ILE A 284 -5.94 3.08 18.04
CA ILE A 284 -5.47 3.74 16.81
C ILE A 284 -3.94 3.77 16.78
N THR A 285 -3.34 4.21 17.90
CA THR A 285 -1.90 4.45 18.05
C THR A 285 -1.11 3.24 18.57
N ALA A 286 -1.73 2.06 18.69
CA ALA A 286 -1.09 0.86 19.23
C ALA A 286 0.20 0.49 18.48
N TRP A 287 0.21 0.62 17.15
CA TRP A 287 1.42 0.55 16.33
C TRP A 287 1.79 1.95 15.82
N SER A 288 2.54 2.63 16.66
CA SER A 288 3.13 3.95 16.39
C SER A 288 4.61 3.81 16.13
N TYR A 289 5.06 4.37 15.02
CA TYR A 289 6.44 4.32 14.60
C TYR A 289 7.30 5.25 15.46
N GLY A 290 8.41 4.75 16.00
CA GLY A 290 9.35 5.55 16.77
C GLY A 290 9.98 6.66 15.92
N ILE A 291 10.21 7.83 16.50
CA ILE A 291 10.89 8.94 15.79
C ILE A 291 12.26 8.48 15.29
N GLY A 292 12.99 7.73 16.12
CA GLY A 292 14.27 7.14 15.74
C GLY A 292 14.16 5.98 14.74
N GLU A 293 12.98 5.34 14.60
CA GLU A 293 12.76 4.29 13.60
C GLU A 293 12.72 4.85 12.17
N THR A 294 12.46 6.15 11.98
CA THR A 294 12.52 6.83 10.67
C THR A 294 13.88 6.67 9.99
N TRP A 295 14.97 6.52 10.75
CA TRP A 295 16.28 6.22 10.17
C TRP A 295 16.36 4.85 9.49
N SER A 296 15.39 3.96 9.74
CA SER A 296 15.36 2.65 9.09
C SER A 296 15.11 2.74 7.58
N PHE A 297 14.69 3.90 7.06
CA PHE A 297 14.64 4.17 5.62
C PHE A 297 16.02 4.04 4.96
N ILE A 298 17.09 4.36 5.71
CA ILE A 298 18.47 4.44 5.23
C ILE A 298 19.35 3.36 5.86
N ILE A 299 19.12 3.00 7.13
CA ILE A 299 19.94 2.06 7.88
C ILE A 299 19.07 0.85 8.25
N PRO A 300 19.26 -0.32 7.60
CA PRO A 300 18.47 -1.49 7.93
C PRO A 300 18.72 -1.91 9.38
N ASN A 301 17.68 -2.38 10.07
CA ASN A 301 17.73 -2.89 11.44
C ASN A 301 18.27 -1.90 12.50
N ILE A 302 18.18 -0.58 12.28
CA ILE A 302 18.65 0.44 13.24
C ILE A 302 18.01 0.33 14.64
N LYS A 303 16.78 -0.20 14.72
CA LYS A 303 16.06 -0.50 15.96
C LYS A 303 15.89 -2.00 16.20
N GLY A 304 16.83 -2.78 15.65
CA GLY A 304 16.73 -4.23 15.60
C GLY A 304 15.98 -4.73 14.37
N GLY A 305 16.02 -6.04 14.15
CA GLY A 305 15.31 -6.71 13.07
C GLY A 305 13.84 -6.97 13.37
N ALA A 306 13.29 -8.02 12.77
CA ALA A 306 11.98 -8.53 13.15
C ALA A 306 11.94 -8.91 14.64
N SER A 307 10.79 -8.73 15.28
CA SER A 307 10.56 -9.18 16.63
C SER A 307 10.66 -10.70 16.71
N GLY A 308 11.37 -11.17 17.72
CA GLY A 308 11.70 -12.58 17.88
C GLY A 308 12.95 -12.72 18.75
N LEU A 309 13.35 -13.97 18.98
CA LEU A 309 14.55 -14.27 19.75
C LEU A 309 15.76 -13.58 19.13
N LEU A 310 16.56 -12.91 19.97
CA LEU A 310 17.81 -12.28 19.55
C LEU A 310 18.76 -13.29 18.87
N GLY A 311 18.68 -14.56 19.27
CA GLY A 311 19.49 -15.62 18.67
C GLY A 311 20.96 -15.51 19.08
N ASN A 312 21.89 -16.08 18.31
CA ASN A 312 23.32 -16.01 18.62
C ASN A 312 24.00 -14.94 17.75
N VAL A 313 23.86 -13.68 18.15
CA VAL A 313 24.50 -12.54 17.48
C VAL A 313 25.82 -12.17 18.15
N ASP A 314 26.76 -11.64 17.38
CA ASP A 314 28.07 -11.23 17.90
C ASP A 314 27.98 -10.24 19.08
N ALA A 315 26.93 -9.41 19.12
CA ALA A 315 26.67 -8.49 20.22
C ALA A 315 26.51 -9.20 21.59
N ILE A 316 26.07 -10.48 21.62
CA ILE A 316 25.95 -11.26 22.86
C ILE A 316 27.32 -11.62 23.43
N LYS A 317 28.38 -11.64 22.62
CA LYS A 317 29.75 -11.87 23.12
C LYS A 317 30.20 -10.77 24.09
N ALA A 318 29.65 -9.56 23.96
CA ALA A 318 29.89 -8.46 24.88
C ALA A 318 29.14 -8.61 26.22
N ALA A 319 28.13 -9.48 26.29
CA ALA A 319 27.43 -9.78 27.54
C ALA A 319 28.22 -10.77 28.40
N ASP A 320 27.95 -10.74 29.71
CA ASP A 320 28.51 -11.65 30.70
C ASP A 320 28.27 -13.12 30.27
N PRO A 321 29.32 -13.96 30.19
CA PRO A 321 29.22 -15.37 29.84
C PRO A 321 28.10 -16.14 30.55
N ALA A 322 27.80 -15.83 31.82
CA ALA A 322 26.79 -16.51 32.60
C ALA A 322 25.35 -16.25 32.08
N TYR A 323 25.11 -15.10 31.44
CA TYR A 323 23.78 -14.68 30.99
C TYR A 323 23.58 -14.76 29.47
N ARG A 324 24.61 -15.10 28.69
CA ARG A 324 24.54 -15.14 27.22
C ARG A 324 23.40 -16.00 26.68
N ASN A 325 23.21 -17.19 27.25
CA ASN A 325 22.13 -18.10 26.84
C ASN A 325 20.74 -17.53 27.17
N ALA A 326 20.58 -16.92 28.35
CA ALA A 326 19.32 -16.28 28.73
C ALA A 326 19.00 -15.09 27.80
N ILE A 327 19.98 -14.23 27.54
CA ILE A 327 19.83 -13.07 26.65
C ILE A 327 19.50 -13.53 25.22
N SER A 328 20.20 -14.54 24.71
CA SER A 328 19.94 -15.12 23.38
C SER A 328 18.50 -15.62 23.19
N GLN A 329 17.93 -16.21 24.25
CA GLN A 329 16.65 -16.94 24.20
C GLN A 329 15.47 -16.20 24.83
N GLN A 330 15.69 -15.05 25.47
CA GLN A 330 14.63 -14.29 26.15
C GLN A 330 14.58 -12.82 25.74
N SER A 331 15.64 -12.29 25.11
CA SER A 331 15.62 -10.92 24.61
C SER A 331 15.05 -10.85 23.21
N ASN A 332 14.24 -9.82 22.97
CA ASN A 332 13.71 -9.50 21.66
C ASN A 332 14.79 -8.83 20.81
N ALA A 333 14.96 -9.27 19.56
CA ALA A 333 15.87 -8.63 18.60
C ALA A 333 15.44 -7.19 18.28
N TYR A 334 14.14 -6.93 18.31
CA TYR A 334 13.56 -5.60 18.13
C TYR A 334 13.50 -4.84 19.46
N TRP A 335 13.91 -3.57 19.42
CA TRP A 335 13.96 -2.69 20.60
C TRP A 335 13.41 -1.28 20.32
N GLY A 336 12.59 -1.12 19.29
CA GLY A 336 11.89 0.14 18.98
C GLY A 336 10.61 0.35 19.80
N ASP A 337 9.86 1.40 19.44
CA ASP A 337 8.71 1.90 20.23
C ASP A 337 7.38 1.18 19.93
N GLN A 338 7.36 0.31 18.92
CA GLN A 338 6.20 -0.50 18.56
C GLN A 338 6.07 -1.72 19.50
N PRO A 339 4.88 -2.32 19.66
CA PRO A 339 4.71 -3.56 20.42
C PRO A 339 5.50 -4.74 19.82
N GLY A 340 5.74 -4.68 18.52
CA GLY A 340 6.56 -5.60 17.76
C GLY A 340 6.51 -5.24 16.28
N THR A 341 7.45 -5.78 15.51
CA THR A 341 7.56 -5.59 14.07
C THR A 341 7.93 -6.90 13.36
N SER A 342 7.53 -7.05 12.10
CA SER A 342 8.00 -8.14 11.24
C SER A 342 9.26 -7.76 10.44
N GLY A 343 9.80 -6.56 10.65
CA GLY A 343 11.06 -6.09 10.08
C GLY A 343 11.10 -4.57 9.92
N PRO A 344 12.26 -4.00 9.55
CA PRO A 344 12.39 -2.56 9.31
C PRO A 344 11.64 -2.14 8.04
N VAL A 345 11.24 -0.87 7.99
CA VAL A 345 10.70 -0.21 6.78
C VAL A 345 11.88 0.40 6.01
N TYR A 346 12.71 -0.48 5.42
CA TYR A 346 13.91 -0.10 4.70
C TYR A 346 13.62 0.12 3.22
N VAL A 347 13.83 1.37 2.79
CA VAL A 347 13.59 1.82 1.42
C VAL A 347 14.85 1.69 0.55
N GLY A 348 16.01 1.95 1.13
CA GLY A 348 17.29 1.90 0.43
C GLY A 348 18.10 3.18 0.56
N VAL A 349 19.35 3.07 1.01
CA VAL A 349 20.25 4.24 1.14
C VAL A 349 20.46 4.97 -0.20
N ILE A 350 20.57 4.22 -1.30
CA ILE A 350 20.73 4.80 -2.64
C ILE A 350 19.44 5.52 -3.07
N VAL A 351 18.27 4.94 -2.81
CA VAL A 351 16.98 5.55 -3.15
C VAL A 351 16.78 6.84 -2.37
N MET A 352 17.05 6.83 -1.06
CA MET A 352 16.97 8.02 -0.21
C MET A 352 17.97 9.10 -0.62
N PHE A 353 19.20 8.72 -0.98
CA PHE A 353 20.18 9.65 -1.52
C PHE A 353 19.69 10.30 -2.83
N LEU A 354 19.16 9.51 -3.77
CA LEU A 354 18.62 10.01 -5.04
C LEU A 354 17.39 10.89 -4.83
N PHE A 355 16.53 10.57 -3.86
CA PHE A 355 15.39 11.39 -3.48
C PHE A 355 15.83 12.78 -3.00
N ILE A 356 16.76 12.83 -2.04
CA ILE A 356 17.30 14.09 -1.49
C ILE A 356 18.01 14.88 -2.60
N LEU A 357 18.86 14.24 -3.40
CA LEU A 357 19.52 14.86 -4.55
C LEU A 357 18.52 15.42 -5.56
N GLY A 358 17.44 14.68 -5.81
CA GLY A 358 16.34 15.07 -6.68
C GLY A 358 15.64 16.34 -6.23
N LEU A 359 15.56 16.61 -4.92
CA LEU A 359 14.98 17.86 -4.39
C LEU A 359 15.75 19.10 -4.87
N PHE A 360 17.07 18.99 -5.08
CA PHE A 360 17.92 20.09 -5.52
C PHE A 360 18.01 20.18 -7.06
N ILE A 361 18.14 19.05 -7.75
CA ILE A 361 18.46 19.02 -9.18
C ILE A 361 17.20 19.05 -10.07
N VAL A 362 16.09 18.48 -9.62
CA VAL A 362 14.87 18.38 -10.44
C VAL A 362 14.15 19.72 -10.43
N ASN A 363 13.93 20.32 -11.60
CA ASN A 363 13.18 21.59 -11.73
C ASN A 363 11.66 21.42 -11.79
N ASN A 364 11.15 20.20 -11.65
CA ASN A 364 9.73 19.89 -11.73
C ASN A 364 9.02 20.14 -10.38
N LYS A 365 7.86 20.82 -10.41
CA LYS A 365 7.02 21.08 -9.23
C LYS A 365 6.55 19.81 -8.52
N LEU A 366 6.50 18.66 -9.21
CA LEU A 366 6.12 17.37 -8.61
C LEU A 366 6.98 17.00 -7.38
N LYS A 367 8.25 17.41 -7.33
CA LYS A 367 9.13 17.12 -6.18
C LYS A 367 8.58 17.65 -4.86
N TRP A 368 7.88 18.78 -4.89
CA TRP A 368 7.29 19.39 -3.70
C TRP A 368 6.07 18.60 -3.22
N ILE A 369 5.29 18.05 -4.15
CA ILE A 369 4.16 17.17 -3.81
C ILE A 369 4.70 15.92 -3.11
N LEU A 370 5.73 15.27 -3.71
CA LEU A 370 6.38 14.09 -3.14
C LEU A 370 6.94 14.40 -1.75
N LEU A 371 7.69 15.50 -1.59
CA LEU A 371 8.21 15.91 -0.29
C LEU A 371 7.11 16.13 0.75
N THR A 372 6.02 16.81 0.38
CA THR A 372 4.89 17.06 1.29
C THR A 372 4.22 15.76 1.73
N VAL A 373 3.94 14.83 0.82
CA VAL A 373 3.28 13.56 1.19
C VAL A 373 4.22 12.65 1.99
N THR A 374 5.51 12.64 1.68
CA THR A 374 6.53 11.90 2.46
C THR A 374 6.59 12.44 3.90
N ILE A 375 6.74 13.75 4.08
CA ILE A 375 6.77 14.37 5.42
C ILE A 375 5.47 14.07 6.16
N LEU A 376 4.33 14.30 5.52
CA LEU A 376 3.02 14.04 6.13
C LEU A 376 2.90 12.58 6.61
N SER A 377 3.33 11.63 5.78
CA SER A 377 3.26 10.21 6.13
C SER A 377 4.16 9.84 7.33
N ILE A 378 5.38 10.39 7.40
CA ILE A 378 6.29 10.17 8.54
C ILE A 378 5.67 10.74 9.81
N LEU A 379 5.19 11.97 9.73
CA LEU A 379 4.55 12.65 10.86
C LEU A 379 3.32 11.90 11.39
N LEU A 380 2.47 11.38 10.50
CA LEU A 380 1.32 10.55 10.88
C LEU A 380 1.74 9.20 11.46
N SER A 381 2.82 8.61 10.92
CA SER A 381 3.32 7.31 11.37
C SER A 381 3.78 7.32 12.83
N TRP A 382 4.21 8.48 13.33
CA TRP A 382 4.73 8.61 14.69
C TRP A 382 3.69 8.39 15.78
N GLY A 383 2.40 8.63 15.49
CA GLY A 383 1.30 8.29 16.39
C GLY A 383 1.50 8.79 17.82
N LYS A 384 1.54 7.87 18.78
CA LYS A 384 1.75 8.15 20.21
C LYS A 384 3.05 8.90 20.51
N ASN A 385 4.05 8.80 19.64
CA ASN A 385 5.32 9.52 19.77
C ASN A 385 5.18 11.02 19.38
N TRP A 386 4.05 11.43 18.78
CA TRP A 386 3.69 12.82 18.54
C TRP A 386 2.16 13.02 18.57
N MET A 387 1.58 12.92 19.77
CA MET A 387 0.12 13.01 19.97
C MET A 387 -0.53 14.31 19.48
N PRO A 388 0.03 15.53 19.65
CA PRO A 388 -0.67 16.75 19.23
C PRO A 388 -1.08 16.77 17.75
N PHE A 389 -0.25 16.19 16.87
CA PHE A 389 -0.57 16.06 15.46
C PHE A 389 -1.52 14.90 15.18
N THR A 390 -1.33 13.78 15.88
CA THR A 390 -2.18 12.60 15.74
C THR A 390 -3.61 12.89 16.20
N ASP A 391 -3.79 13.59 17.32
CA ASP A 391 -5.07 14.04 17.85
C ASP A 391 -5.80 14.93 16.86
N PHE A 392 -5.12 15.88 16.22
CA PHE A 392 -5.72 16.69 15.17
C PHE A 392 -6.32 15.83 14.04
N PHE A 393 -5.62 14.76 13.63
CA PHE A 393 -6.14 13.85 12.62
C PHE A 393 -7.30 12.98 13.13
N ILE A 394 -7.21 12.47 14.36
CA ILE A 394 -8.26 11.64 14.97
C ILE A 394 -9.55 12.44 15.14
N ASP A 395 -9.45 13.69 15.58
CA ASP A 395 -10.59 14.48 16.04
C ASP A 395 -11.23 15.28 14.89
N TYR A 396 -10.46 15.69 13.87
CA TYR A 396 -10.96 16.58 12.79
C TYR A 396 -10.95 15.98 11.39
N ILE A 397 -10.13 14.97 11.10
CA ILE A 397 -10.02 14.44 9.73
C ILE A 397 -10.98 13.26 9.52
N PRO A 398 -11.97 13.38 8.62
CA PRO A 398 -13.01 12.36 8.46
C PRO A 398 -12.46 10.96 8.16
N GLY A 399 -12.93 9.98 8.93
CA GLY A 399 -12.60 8.56 8.72
C GLY A 399 -11.25 8.12 9.29
N TYR A 400 -10.35 9.03 9.69
CA TYR A 400 -9.04 8.67 10.24
C TYR A 400 -9.17 7.79 11.49
N ASN A 401 -10.13 8.11 12.37
CA ASN A 401 -10.39 7.38 13.61
C ASN A 401 -11.04 5.99 13.43
N LYS A 402 -11.26 5.52 12.20
CA LYS A 402 -11.76 4.16 11.90
C LYS A 402 -10.63 3.16 11.66
N PHE A 403 -9.39 3.62 11.67
CA PHE A 403 -8.22 2.84 11.31
C PHE A 403 -7.27 2.66 12.49
N ARG A 404 -6.57 1.52 12.52
CA ARG A 404 -5.56 1.22 13.55
C ARG A 404 -4.18 1.14 12.95
N ALA A 405 -3.14 1.21 13.77
CA ALA A 405 -1.75 1.07 13.34
C ALA A 405 -1.34 2.17 12.35
N VAL A 406 -1.16 3.38 12.89
CA VAL A 406 -0.79 4.58 12.13
C VAL A 406 0.55 4.45 11.42
N SER A 407 1.45 3.55 11.84
CA SER A 407 2.70 3.25 11.13
C SER A 407 2.50 2.80 9.67
N MET A 408 1.31 2.27 9.33
CA MET A 408 1.00 1.88 7.95
C MET A 408 0.92 3.07 6.98
N THR A 409 0.86 4.31 7.46
CA THR A 409 0.94 5.51 6.62
C THR A 409 2.24 5.62 5.85
N LEU A 410 3.32 4.96 6.31
CA LEU A 410 4.63 4.95 5.66
C LEU A 410 4.62 4.37 4.25
N VAL A 411 3.57 3.62 3.87
CA VAL A 411 3.36 3.19 2.48
C VAL A 411 3.35 4.36 1.49
N ILE A 412 2.95 5.56 1.96
CA ILE A 412 3.00 6.79 1.16
C ILE A 412 4.44 7.24 0.93
N ALA A 413 5.35 7.08 1.91
CA ALA A 413 6.75 7.43 1.76
C ALA A 413 7.51 6.46 0.85
N GLU A 414 7.10 5.19 0.84
CA GLU A 414 7.71 4.15 0.00
C GLU A 414 7.31 4.26 -1.48
N LEU A 415 6.16 4.87 -1.76
CA LEU A 415 5.62 5.13 -3.11
C LEU A 415 6.16 6.44 -3.70
#